data_AF-A0A402BJY3-F1
#
_entry.id   AF-A0A402BJY3-F1
#
_cell.length_a   1.000
_cell.length_b   1.000
_cell.length_c   1.000
_cell.angle_alpha   90.00
_cell.angle_beta   90.00
_cell.angle_gamma   90.00
#
_symmetry.space_group_name_H-M   'P 1'
#
loop_
_entity.id
_entity.type
_entity.pdbx_description
1 polymer ?
#
loop_
_entity_poly.entity_id
_entity_poly.type
_entity_poly.pdbx_seq_one_letter_code
_entity_poly.pdbx_strand_id
1 'polypeptide(L)' 'MKPLKAVYNFIVGDMIILVGIVLVFLLLLLINNVASLAAIRPYSGLILVVVILAVLGITLNRELRSKKRV' A
#
# COMPACT_ATOMS: atom_id res chain seq x y z
N MET A 1 -0.12 10.03 -23.95
CA MET A 1 0.12 10.20 -22.49
C MET A 1 1.39 9.44 -22.13
N LYS A 2 2.35 10.05 -21.43
CA LYS A 2 3.62 9.38 -21.09
C LYS A 2 3.38 8.40 -19.94
N PRO A 3 3.68 7.09 -20.07
CA PRO A 3 3.38 6.07 -19.04
C PRO A 3 3.92 6.45 -17.66
N LEU A 4 5.12 7.05 -17.61
CA LEU A 4 5.75 7.52 -16.39
C LEU A 4 4.88 8.51 -15.59
N LYS A 5 4.17 9.41 -16.29
CA LYS A 5 3.28 10.38 -15.64
C LYS A 5 2.05 9.71 -15.02
N ALA A 6 1.53 8.66 -15.65
CA ALA A 6 0.40 7.91 -15.10
C ALA A 6 0.80 7.17 -13.82
N VAL A 7 1.99 6.55 -13.80
CA VAL A 7 2.53 5.88 -12.61
C VAL A 7 2.78 6.88 -11.48
N TYR A 8 3.38 8.03 -11.78
CA TYR A 8 3.58 9.08 -10.78
C TYR A 8 2.26 9.56 -10.19
N ASN A 9 1.27 9.86 -11.03
CA ASN A 9 -0.05 10.29 -10.57
C ASN A 9 -0.78 9.19 -9.80
N PHE A 10 -0.57 7.92 -10.11
CA PHE A 10 -1.12 6.82 -9.35
C PHE A 10 -0.50 6.71 -7.96
N ILE A 11 0.83 6.76 -7.87
CA ILE A 11 1.56 6.59 -6.60
C ILE A 11 1.40 7.82 -5.70
N VAL A 12 1.56 9.02 -6.26
CA VAL A 12 1.64 10.29 -5.51
C VAL A 12 0.31 11.05 -5.53
N GLY A 13 -0.50 10.86 -6.56
CA GLY A 13 -1.80 11.55 -6.69
C GLY A 13 -2.90 10.96 -5.80
N ASP A 14 -2.69 9.77 -5.22
CA ASP A 14 -3.60 9.19 -4.23
C ASP A 14 -2.97 9.13 -2.84
N MET A 15 -3.51 9.92 -1.91
CA MET A 15 -3.06 9.96 -0.51
C MET A 15 -3.16 8.60 0.20
N ILE A 16 -4.14 7.76 -0.16
CA ILE A 16 -4.30 6.42 0.43
C ILE A 16 -3.16 5.51 0.00
N ILE A 17 -2.78 5.55 -1.29
CA ILE A 17 -1.66 4.79 -1.81
C ILE A 17 -0.36 5.29 -1.17
N LEU A 18 -0.15 6.60 -1.09
CA LEU A 18 1.04 7.20 -0.49
C LEU A 18 1.21 6.77 0.98
N VAL A 19 0.15 6.90 1.79
CA VAL A 19 0.16 6.47 3.19
C VAL A 19 0.35 4.96 3.31
N GLY A 20 -0.30 4.18 2.45
CA GLY A 20 -0.14 2.72 2.40
C GLY A 20 1.31 2.31 2.17
N ILE A 21 2.01 2.95 1.23
CA ILE A 21 3.43 2.69 0.95
C ILE A 21 4.30 3.01 2.18
N VAL A 22 4.09 4.17 2.82
CA VAL A 22 4.85 4.55 4.02
C VAL A 22 4.63 3.52 5.14
N LEU A 23 3.39 3.11 5.38
CA LEU A 23 3.06 2.10 6.38
C LEU A 23 3.72 0.75 6.09
N VAL A 24 3.77 0.32 4.83
CA VAL A 24 4.46 -0.91 4.41
C VAL A 24 5.94 -0.85 4.77
N PHE A 25 6.63 0.25 4.44
CA PHE A 25 8.05 0.39 4.76
C PHE A 25 8.28 0.40 6.27
N LEU A 26 7.43 1.07 7.05
CA LEU A 26 7.50 1.04 8.52
C LEU A 26 7.28 -0.36 9.08
N LEU A 27 6.31 -1.11 8.55
CA LEU A 27 6.03 -2.49 8.95
C LEU A 27 7.21 -3.41 8.66
N LEU A 28 7.79 -3.31 7.46
CA LEU A 28 8.97 -4.09 7.07
C LEU A 28 10.18 -3.74 7.94
N LEU A 29 10.38 -2.46 8.22
CA LEU A 29 11.43 -2.00 9.13
C LEU A 29 11.25 -2.65 10.50
N LEU A 30 10.03 -2.64 11.04
CA LEU A 30 9.72 -3.21 12.34
C LEU A 30 9.94 -4.74 12.37
N ILE A 31 9.42 -5.46 11.38
CA ILE A 31 9.53 -6.93 11.27
C ILE A 31 11.01 -7.37 11.22
N ASN A 32 11.85 -6.63 10.49
CA ASN A 32 13.25 -7.00 10.30
C ASN A 32 14.17 -6.56 11.43
N ASN A 33 13.83 -5.49 12.18
CA ASN A 33 14.70 -4.95 13.23
C ASN A 33 14.30 -5.34 14.65
N VAL A 34 13.06 -5.80 14.87
CA VAL A 34 12.60 -6.22 16.19
C VAL A 34 12.78 -7.73 16.38
N ALA A 35 13.48 -8.12 17.44
CA ALA A 35 13.80 -9.52 17.72
C ALA A 35 12.55 -10.37 18.03
N SER A 36 11.55 -9.81 18.73
CA SER A 36 10.30 -10.52 19.03
C SER A 36 9.45 -10.83 17.78
N LEU A 37 9.71 -10.15 16.66
CA LEU A 37 9.03 -10.39 15.38
C LEU A 37 9.79 -11.39 14.48
N ALA A 38 10.85 -12.04 14.98
CA ALA A 38 11.67 -12.96 14.19
C ALA A 38 10.85 -14.10 13.54
N ALA A 39 9.86 -14.63 14.26
CA ALA A 39 9.01 -15.73 13.79
C ALA A 39 8.17 -15.37 12.53
N ILE A 40 7.87 -14.09 12.32
CA ILE A 40 7.02 -13.64 11.19
C ILE A 40 7.81 -13.13 9.98
N ARG A 41 9.14 -12.98 10.10
CA ARG A 41 10.02 -12.53 9.00
C ARG A 41 9.90 -13.37 7.72
N PRO A 42 9.80 -14.73 7.77
CA PRO A 42 9.65 -15.55 6.57
C PRO A 42 8.39 -15.22 5.77
N TYR A 43 7.36 -14.68 6.43
CA TYR A 43 6.07 -14.33 5.80
C TYR A 43 6.00 -12.87 5.33
N SER A 44 7.10 -12.10 5.44
CA SER A 44 7.15 -10.68 5.05
C SER A 44 6.65 -10.42 3.62
N GLY A 45 6.99 -11.30 2.66
CA GLY A 45 6.48 -11.21 1.29
C GLY A 45 4.97 -11.42 1.17
N LEU A 46 4.41 -12.34 1.95
CA LEU A 46 2.96 -12.60 1.97
C LEU A 46 2.21 -11.45 2.64
N ILE A 47 2.76 -10.90 3.73
CA ILE A 47 2.25 -9.69 4.40
C ILE A 47 2.19 -8.53 3.40
N LEU A 48 3.25 -8.33 2.61
CA LEU A 48 3.30 -7.32 1.55
C LEU A 48 2.16 -7.47 0.54
N VAL A 49 1.94 -8.68 0.02
CA VAL A 49 0.85 -8.93 -0.95
C VAL A 49 -0.50 -8.58 -0.35
N VAL A 50 -0.78 -9.04 0.88
CA VAL A 50 -2.06 -8.76 1.56
C VAL A 50 -2.26 -7.26 1.77
N VAL A 51 -1.23 -6.54 2.20
CA VAL A 51 -1.32 -5.09 2.42
C VAL A 51 -1.54 -4.34 1.10
N ILE A 52 -0.83 -4.72 0.03
CA ILE A 52 -1.02 -4.11 -1.30
C ILE A 52 -2.47 -4.30 -1.78
N LEU A 53 -3.01 -5.53 -1.70
CA LEU A 53 -4.39 -5.81 -2.07
C LEU A 53 -5.39 -5.00 -1.24
N ALA A 54 -5.15 -4.85 0.06
CA ALA A 54 -5.98 -4.04 0.94
C ALA A 54 -5.94 -2.55 0.55
N VAL A 55 -4.76 -1.97 0.33
CA VAL A 55 -4.60 -0.56 -0.06
C VAL A 55 -5.28 -0.28 -1.41
N LEU A 56 -5.08 -1.17 -2.40
CA LEU A 56 -5.73 -1.06 -3.70
C LEU A 56 -7.25 -1.21 -3.58
N GLY A 57 -7.73 -2.17 -2.80
CA GLY A 57 -9.17 -2.38 -2.57
C GLY A 57 -9.84 -1.18 -1.88
N ILE A 58 -9.19 -0.59 -0.89
CA ILE A 58 -9.66 0.63 -0.22
C ILE A 58 -9.69 1.81 -1.20
N THR A 59 -8.64 1.97 -1.99
CA THR A 59 -8.53 3.03 -3.01
C THR A 59 -9.65 2.92 -4.04
N LEU A 60 -9.85 1.73 -4.61
CA LEU A 60 -10.89 1.48 -5.60
C LEU A 60 -12.29 1.69 -5.02
N ASN A 61 -12.56 1.22 -3.80
CA ASN A 61 -13.85 1.44 -3.12
C ASN A 61 -14.12 2.93 -2.89
N ARG A 62 -13.09 3.71 -2.53
CA ARG A 62 -13.23 5.17 -2.41
C ARG A 62 -13.58 5.81 -3.74
N GLU A 63 -12.90 5.44 -4.82
CA GLU A 63 -13.20 5.96 -6.17
C GLU A 63 -14.63 5.61 -6.61
N LEU A 64 -15.07 4.36 -6.41
CA LEU A 64 -16.42 3.93 -6.71
C LEU A 64 -17.48 4.73 -5.92
N ARG A 65 -17.22 5.00 -4.63
CA ARG A 65 -18.10 5.83 -3.80
C ARG A 65 -18.11 7.28 -4.23
N SER A 66 -16.96 7.83 -4.61
CA SER A 66 -16.87 9.19 -5.16
C SER A 66 -17.69 9.29 -6.44
N LYS A 67 -17.56 8.32 -7.34
CA LYS A 67 -18.31 8.28 -8.61
C LYS A 67 -19.82 8.12 -8.40
N LYS A 68 -20.26 7.43 -7.35
CA LYS A 68 -21.70 7.29 -7.01
C LYS A 68 -22.32 8.59 -6.47
N ARG A 69 -21.51 9.52 -5.94
CA ARG A 69 -21.97 10.79 -5.36
C ARG A 69 -22.00 11.96 -6.34
N VAL A 70 -21.44 11.78 -7.54
CA VAL A 70 -21.44 12.73 -8.66
C VAL A 70 -22.48 12.29 -9.66
#